data_AF-A0A1G8NZN1-F1
#
_entry.id   AF-A0A1G8NZN1-F1
#
_cell.length_a   1.000
_cell.length_b   1.000
_cell.length_c   1.000
_cell.angle_alpha   90.00
_cell.angle_beta   90.00
_cell.angle_gamma   90.00
#
_symmetry.space_group_name_H-M   'P 1'
#
loop_
_entity.id
_entity.type
_entity.pdbx_description
1 polymer ?
#
loop_
_entity_poly.entity_id
_entity_poly.type
_entity_poly.pdbx_seq_one_letter_code
_entity_poly.pdbx_strand_id
1 'polypeptide(L)'
;MGNNSSKEIIKNKLLKIGRFYDDNITLDLDDEHNITFKITDSKFTKQNPEILNLMNVSNSFTIKSLKKNEIELTFYLETKVVNNLF
;
A
#
# COMPACT_ATOMS: atom_id res chain seq x y z
N MET A 1 21.66 -7.31 11.27
CA MET A 1 21.18 -5.95 10.92
C MET A 1 20.80 -6.00 9.45
N GLY A 2 19.51 -6.04 9.07
CA GLY A 2 19.17 -6.23 7.64
C GLY A 2 17.73 -5.99 7.19
N ASN A 3 16.73 -5.97 8.07
CA ASN A 3 15.32 -5.98 7.61
C ASN A 3 14.64 -4.60 7.47
N ASN A 4 15.21 -3.52 8.00
CA ASN A 4 14.53 -2.20 7.96
C ASN A 4 14.71 -1.46 6.63
N SER A 5 15.86 -1.62 5.96
CA SER A 5 16.17 -0.86 4.75
C SER A 5 15.24 -1.19 3.58
N SER A 6 14.94 -2.48 3.36
CA SER A 6 14.05 -2.93 2.30
C SER A 6 12.61 -2.45 2.49
N LYS A 7 12.11 -2.50 3.73
CA LYS A 7 10.76 -2.05 4.10
C LYS A 7 10.59 -0.54 3.88
N GLU A 8 11.54 0.27 4.30
CA GLU A 8 11.49 1.72 4.08
C GLU A 8 11.56 2.11 2.59
N ILE A 9 12.34 1.40 1.78
CA ILE A 9 12.44 1.64 0.33
C ILE A 9 11.10 1.34 -0.36
N ILE A 10 10.52 0.17 -0.07
CA ILE A 10 9.22 -0.24 -0.62
C ILE A 10 8.12 0.74 -0.19
N LYS A 11 8.08 1.12 1.10
CA LYS A 11 7.17 2.13 1.63
C LYS A 11 7.27 3.45 0.86
N ASN A 12 8.48 4.00 0.71
CA ASN A 12 8.70 5.27 0.01
C ASN A 12 8.34 5.21 -1.48
N LYS A 13 8.54 4.07 -2.16
CA LYS A 13 8.11 3.91 -3.56
C LYS A 13 6.60 3.82 -3.69
N LEU A 14 5.91 3.11 -2.80
CA LEU A 14 4.45 2.99 -2.83
C LEU A 14 3.75 4.31 -2.49
N LEU A 15 4.28 5.07 -1.52
CA LEU A 15 3.82 6.43 -1.22
C LEU A 15 4.02 7.42 -2.38
N LYS A 16 4.86 7.08 -3.36
CA LYS A 16 5.00 7.86 -4.61
C LYS A 16 4.03 7.42 -5.72
N ILE A 17 3.52 6.19 -5.68
CA ILE A 17 2.68 5.61 -6.75
C ILE A 17 1.25 6.18 -6.72
N GLY A 18 0.69 6.39 -5.54
CA GLY A 18 -0.43 7.31 -5.37
C GLY A 18 0.08 8.50 -4.61
N ARG A 19 -0.40 9.72 -4.91
CA ARG A 19 -0.16 10.89 -4.05
C ARG A 19 -1.04 10.76 -2.81
N PHE A 20 -0.86 9.65 -2.12
CA PHE A 20 -1.44 9.34 -0.85
C PHE A 20 -0.95 10.41 0.10
N TYR A 21 -1.82 11.38 0.40
CA TYR A 21 -1.51 12.45 1.33
C TYR A 21 -1.14 11.79 2.66
N ASP A 22 0.11 12.01 3.07
CA ASP A 22 0.77 11.35 4.21
C ASP A 22 -0.12 11.34 5.47
N ASP A 23 -0.91 12.40 5.67
CA ASP A 23 -1.72 12.60 6.87
C ASP A 23 -2.89 11.62 7.02
N ASN A 24 -3.36 11.00 5.94
CA ASN A 24 -4.56 10.15 5.94
C ASN A 24 -4.23 8.66 5.78
N ILE A 25 -2.95 8.29 5.64
CA ILE A 25 -2.57 6.94 5.24
C ILE A 25 -1.49 6.39 6.15
N THR A 26 -1.85 5.36 6.91
CA THR A 26 -0.90 4.56 7.66
C THR A 26 -0.54 3.33 6.83
N LEU A 27 0.75 3.18 6.52
CA LEU A 27 1.28 2.00 5.83
C LEU A 27 2.02 1.13 6.83
N ASP A 28 1.59 -0.13 6.91
CA ASP A 28 2.20 -1.21 7.68
C ASP A 28 2.75 -2.29 6.73
N LEU A 29 3.88 -2.85 7.10
CA LEU A 29 4.64 -3.84 6.30
C LEU A 29 4.94 -5.02 7.20
N ASP A 30 4.09 -6.05 7.11
CA ASP A 30 4.31 -7.31 7.82
C ASP A 30 5.64 -7.92 7.34
N ASP A 31 5.83 -7.99 6.02
CA ASP A 31 7.07 -8.40 5.36
C ASP A 31 7.31 -7.61 4.05
N GLU A 32 8.26 -8.03 3.22
CA GLU A 32 8.60 -7.34 1.96
C GLU A 32 7.61 -7.61 0.82
N HIS A 33 6.75 -8.61 0.98
CA HIS A 33 5.72 -9.01 0.03
C HIS A 33 4.32 -8.63 0.51
N ASN A 34 4.05 -8.68 1.82
CA ASN A 34 2.76 -8.37 2.43
C ASN A 34 2.71 -6.94 2.98
N ILE A 35 1.85 -6.12 2.38
CA ILE A 35 1.75 -4.70 2.67
C ILE A 35 0.31 -4.33 3.00
N THR A 36 0.11 -3.66 4.12
CA THR A 36 -1.20 -3.24 4.60
C THR A 36 -1.30 -1.73 4.70
N PHE A 37 -2.24 -1.15 3.96
CA PHE A 37 -2.56 0.28 3.96
C PHE A 37 -3.84 0.50 4.75
N LYS A 38 -3.76 1.28 5.81
CA LYS A 38 -4.92 1.82 6.50
C LYS A 38 -5.12 3.25 6.02
N ILE A 39 -6.18 3.46 5.25
CA ILE A 39 -6.50 4.75 4.65
C ILE A 39 -7.73 5.30 5.35
N THR A 40 -7.54 6.44 6.00
CA THR A 40 -8.57 7.22 6.68
C THR A 40 -8.88 8.43 5.83
N ASP A 41 -9.71 8.26 4.80
CA ASP A 41 -10.09 9.36 3.93
C ASP A 41 -11.60 9.36 3.67
N SER A 42 -12.23 10.48 4.01
CA SER A 42 -13.65 10.75 3.74
C SER A 42 -14.02 10.77 2.26
N LYS A 43 -13.04 10.94 1.38
CA LYS A 43 -13.16 10.90 -0.08
C LYS A 43 -12.70 9.57 -0.66
N PHE A 44 -12.32 8.62 0.18
CA PHE A 44 -11.87 7.32 -0.26
C PHE A 44 -12.99 6.57 -0.98
N THR A 45 -12.77 6.24 -2.24
CA THR A 45 -13.66 5.38 -3.01
C THR A 45 -12.83 4.33 -3.74
N LYS A 46 -13.36 3.12 -3.94
CA LYS A 46 -12.71 2.05 -4.74
C LYS A 46 -12.42 2.48 -6.20
N GLN A 47 -12.95 3.62 -6.62
CA GLN A 47 -12.78 4.18 -7.95
C GLN A 47 -11.65 5.23 -8.01
N ASN A 48 -10.94 5.50 -6.90
CA ASN A 48 -9.78 6.39 -6.97
C ASN A 48 -8.70 5.72 -7.87
N PRO A 49 -8.28 6.37 -8.97
CA PRO A 49 -7.29 5.84 -9.90
C PRO A 49 -5.93 5.52 -9.25
N GLU A 50 -5.59 6.18 -8.15
CA GLU A 50 -4.35 5.96 -7.41
C GLU A 50 -4.34 4.58 -6.72
N ILE A 51 -5.49 4.13 -6.22
CA ILE A 51 -5.64 2.77 -5.67
C ILE A 51 -5.59 1.76 -6.81
N LEU A 52 -6.19 2.06 -7.96
CA LEU A 52 -6.11 1.19 -9.14
C LEU A 52 -4.67 0.98 -9.58
N ASN A 53 -3.83 2.02 -9.50
CA ASN A 53 -2.39 1.88 -9.74
C ASN A 53 -1.69 1.01 -8.70
N LEU A 54 -2.05 1.13 -7.41
CA LEU A 54 -1.55 0.20 -6.38
C LEU A 54 -2.01 -1.24 -6.63
N MET A 55 -3.27 -1.43 -7.01
CA MET A 55 -3.83 -2.75 -7.31
C MET A 55 -3.15 -3.36 -8.55
N ASN A 56 -2.74 -2.55 -9.53
CA ASN A 56 -2.01 -3.01 -10.72
C ASN A 56 -0.59 -3.49 -10.41
N VAL A 57 0.06 -2.99 -9.36
CA VAL A 57 1.39 -3.48 -8.96
C VAL A 57 1.30 -4.67 -8.00
N SER A 58 0.12 -4.93 -7.44
CA SER A 58 -0.15 -6.10 -6.61
C SER A 58 -0.58 -7.30 -7.44
N ASN A 59 -0.18 -8.49 -7.01
CA ASN A 59 -0.68 -9.74 -7.61
C ASN A 59 -2.04 -10.13 -7.03
N SER A 60 -2.24 -9.84 -5.75
CA SER A 60 -3.52 -9.99 -5.07
C SER A 60 -3.70 -8.87 -4.06
N PHE A 61 -4.96 -8.48 -3.85
CA PHE A 61 -5.32 -7.50 -2.84
C PHE A 61 -6.64 -7.86 -2.18
N THR A 62 -6.80 -7.38 -0.95
CA THR A 62 -8.04 -7.44 -0.18
C THR A 62 -8.37 -6.05 0.30
N ILE A 63 -9.67 -5.73 0.28
CA ILE A 63 -10.18 -4.44 0.75
C ILE A 63 -11.19 -4.69 1.85
N LYS A 64 -10.95 -4.14 3.02
CA LYS A 64 -11.85 -4.23 4.18
C LYS A 64 -12.25 -2.84 4.63
N SER A 65 -13.56 -2.60 4.75
CA SER A 65 -14.04 -1.35 5.37
C SER A 65 -13.95 -1.50 6.88
N LEU A 66 -13.22 -0.62 7.56
CA LEU A 66 -13.08 -0.64 9.01
C LEU A 66 -14.17 0.19 9.70
N LYS A 67 -14.30 1.46 9.30
CA LYS A 67 -15.30 2.41 9.82
C LYS A 67 -15.79 3.34 8.72
N LYS A 68 -16.71 4.24 9.06
CA LYS A 68 -17.14 5.32 8.17
C LYS A 68 -15.90 6.14 7.78
N ASN A 69 -15.47 6.04 6.53
CA ASN A 69 -14.27 6.67 5.96
C ASN A 69 -12.92 6.05 6.32
N GLU A 70 -12.90 4.84 6.89
CA GLU A 70 -11.66 4.06 7.10
C GLU A 70 -11.73 2.76 6.32
N ILE A 71 -10.67 2.48 5.56
CA ILE A 71 -10.50 1.24 4.82
C ILE A 71 -9.10 0.68 5.08
N GLU A 72 -9.01 -0.63 5.01
CA GLU A 72 -7.79 -1.40 5.08
C GLU A 72 -7.61 -2.12 3.73
N LEU A 73 -6.47 -1.86 3.10
CA LEU A 73 -6.05 -2.39 1.82
C LEU A 73 -4.81 -3.24 2.07
N THR A 74 -4.95 -4.56 2.00
CA THR A 74 -3.80 -5.46 2.12
C THR A 74 -3.49 -6.03 0.76
N PHE A 75 -2.25 -5.93 0.32
CA PHE A 75 -1.81 -6.49 -0.96
C PHE A 75 -0.51 -7.28 -0.86
N TYR A 76 -0.40 -8.24 -1.77
CA TYR A 76 0.76 -9.09 -1.93
C TYR A 76 1.54 -8.69 -3.19
N LEU A 77 2.80 -8.33 -3.02
CA LEU A 77 3.74 -8.08 -4.11
C LEU A 77 4.50 -9.38 -4.42
N GLU A 78 4.58 -9.75 -5.70
CA GLU A 78 5.47 -10.84 -6.10
C GLU A 78 6.94 -10.42 -5.98
N THR A 79 7.83 -11.38 -5.73
CA THR A 79 9.28 -11.16 -5.64
C THR A 79 9.86 -10.42 -6.85
N LYS A 80 9.32 -10.63 -8.05
CA LYS A 80 9.74 -9.88 -9.26
C LYS A 80 9.42 -8.39 -9.18
N VAL A 81 8.24 -8.04 -8.65
CA VAL A 81 7.83 -6.64 -8.43
C VAL A 81 8.71 -6.03 -7.34
N VAL A 82 8.90 -6.75 -6.24
CA VAL A 82 9.80 -6.34 -5.15
C VAL A 82 11.21 -6.06 -5.67
N ASN A 83 11.78 -6.95 -6.49
CA ASN A 83 13.10 -6.74 -7.10
C ASN A 83 13.15 -5.55 -8.08
N ASN A 84 12.07 -5.26 -8.81
CA ASN A 84 11.97 -4.04 -9.62
C ASN A 84 11.80 -2.76 -8.79
N LEU A 85 11.44 -2.90 -7.51
CA LEU A 85 11.42 -1.81 -6.55
C LEU A 85 12.79 -1.59 -5.88
N PHE A 86 13.81 -2.42 -6.14
CA PHE A 86 15.18 -2.22 -5.67
C PHE A 86 16.12 -1.65 -6.74
#